data_AF-Q6QUG0-F1
#
_entry.id   AF-Q6QUG0-F1
#
_cell.length_a   1.000
_cell.length_b   1.000
_cell.length_c   1.000
_cell.angle_alpha   90.00
_cell.angle_beta   90.00
_cell.angle_gamma   90.00
#
_symmetry.space_group_name_H-M   'P 1'
#
loop_
_entity.id
_entity.type
_entity.pdbx_description
1 polymer ?
#
loop_
_entity_poly.entity_id
_entity_poly.type
_entity_poly.pdbx_seq_one_letter_code
_entity_poly.pdbx_strand_id
1 'polypeptide(L)'
;PFDINMALDAGFDVLIPYSNVKLDGVHGLTQDAVFSRGPAGVKRTGLFIGGRDIGLAIDMLNAAEQAMVPPFEISVFADPSGAFTTAAALVGCVEKELKTKHNLDLKNAKALVFGGTGPVGIATGVIASLEGAETILIDHLSAETANDLAKEYNRRFKSNLKGASASSDEQKAELIADADIIFCTAKAGIQVINGKVLSHAKALKVAGDVNAVPP
;
A
#
# COMPACT_ATOMS: atom_id res chain seq x y z
N PRO A 1 14.10 -11.21 -5.64
CA PRO A 1 15.04 -10.63 -6.64
C PRO A 1 14.72 -9.16 -6.95
N PHE A 2 13.43 -8.81 -7.08
CA PHE A 2 12.99 -7.44 -7.40
C PHE A 2 13.65 -6.38 -6.49
N ASP A 3 13.46 -6.48 -5.17
CA ASP A 3 14.00 -5.50 -4.21
C ASP A 3 15.54 -5.36 -4.26
N ILE A 4 16.23 -6.47 -4.49
CA ILE A 4 17.69 -6.49 -4.62
C ILE A 4 18.12 -5.72 -5.87
N ASN A 5 17.49 -5.99 -7.02
CA ASN A 5 17.79 -5.29 -8.26
C ASN A 5 17.52 -3.79 -8.11
N MET A 6 16.37 -3.41 -7.55
CA MET A 6 16.02 -2.00 -7.33
C MET A 6 17.02 -1.28 -6.42
N ALA A 7 17.50 -1.94 -5.35
CA ALA A 7 18.50 -1.33 -4.47
C ALA A 7 19.86 -1.15 -5.17
N LEU A 8 20.31 -2.12 -5.98
CA LEU A 8 21.54 -1.97 -6.77
C LEU A 8 21.41 -0.84 -7.80
N ASP A 9 20.28 -0.78 -8.52
CA ASP A 9 20.01 0.26 -9.51
C ASP A 9 19.91 1.65 -8.86
N ALA A 10 19.49 1.72 -7.59
CA ALA A 10 19.46 2.95 -6.79
C ALA A 10 20.84 3.36 -6.23
N GLY A 11 21.90 2.56 -6.45
CA GLY A 11 23.27 2.89 -6.07
C GLY A 11 23.70 2.38 -4.70
N PHE A 12 23.05 1.36 -4.14
CA PHE A 12 23.56 0.67 -2.95
C PHE A 12 24.78 -0.20 -3.31
N ASP A 13 25.91 0.05 -2.64
CA ASP A 13 27.18 -0.61 -2.97
C ASP A 13 27.19 -2.12 -2.60
N VAL A 14 26.57 -2.47 -1.47
CA VAL A 14 26.59 -3.82 -0.90
C VAL A 14 25.22 -4.15 -0.32
N LEU A 15 24.71 -5.34 -0.67
CA LEU A 15 23.44 -5.86 -0.16
C LEU A 15 23.67 -7.19 0.55
N ILE A 16 23.19 -7.30 1.79
CA ILE A 16 23.27 -8.51 2.60
C ILE A 16 21.83 -8.97 2.91
N PRO A 17 21.26 -9.90 2.11
CA PRO A 17 19.90 -10.35 2.31
C PRO A 17 19.80 -11.39 3.43
N TYR A 18 18.88 -11.16 4.36
CA TYR A 18 18.50 -12.13 5.38
C TYR A 18 17.13 -12.72 5.03
N SER A 19 17.06 -14.03 4.87
CA SER A 19 15.81 -14.75 4.58
C SER A 19 15.21 -15.33 5.86
N ASN A 20 13.89 -15.50 5.87
CA ASN A 20 13.14 -16.09 6.98
C ASN A 20 13.28 -15.35 8.34
N VAL A 21 13.62 -14.05 8.30
CA VAL A 21 13.65 -13.20 9.49
C VAL A 21 12.29 -13.21 10.17
N LYS A 22 12.30 -13.38 11.49
CA LYS A 22 11.13 -13.35 12.37
C LYS A 22 11.12 -12.03 13.14
N LEU A 23 9.95 -11.63 13.64
CA LEU A 23 9.76 -10.35 14.31
C LEU A 23 10.71 -10.19 15.51
N ASP A 24 10.89 -11.25 16.30
CA ASP A 24 11.81 -11.29 17.45
C ASP A 24 13.30 -11.15 17.07
N GLY A 25 13.67 -11.48 15.83
CA GLY A 25 15.04 -11.32 15.32
C GLY A 25 15.36 -9.90 14.83
N VAL A 26 14.37 -9.05 14.57
CA VAL A 26 14.59 -7.72 13.96
C VAL A 26 15.37 -6.80 14.88
N HIS A 27 15.10 -6.86 16.19
CA HIS A 27 15.79 -6.02 17.17
C HIS A 27 17.31 -6.25 17.15
N GLY A 28 17.73 -7.52 17.23
CA GLY A 28 19.15 -7.88 17.21
C GLY A 28 19.84 -7.51 15.90
N LEU A 29 19.21 -7.82 14.76
CA LEU A 29 19.74 -7.46 13.44
C LEU A 29 19.92 -5.94 13.27
N THR A 30 18.99 -5.16 13.81
CA THR A 30 19.07 -3.70 13.77
C THR A 30 20.21 -3.19 14.64
N GLN A 31 20.37 -3.71 15.87
CA GLN A 31 21.49 -3.33 16.74
C GLN A 31 22.85 -3.69 16.14
N ASP A 32 22.99 -4.85 15.50
CA ASP A 32 24.21 -5.25 14.81
C ASP A 32 24.56 -4.28 13.67
N ALA A 33 23.56 -3.85 12.89
CA ALA A 33 23.74 -2.88 11.81
C ALA A 33 24.13 -1.48 12.33
N VAL A 34 23.62 -1.12 13.50
CA VAL A 34 23.78 0.21 14.11
C VAL A 34 25.10 0.35 14.89
N PHE A 35 25.53 -0.67 15.64
CA PHE A 35 26.76 -0.63 16.44
C PHE A 35 28.03 -1.10 15.71
N SER A 36 27.89 -1.65 14.51
CA SER A 36 29.04 -2.00 13.67
C SER A 36 29.75 -0.79 13.03
N ARG A 37 29.18 0.42 13.16
CA ARG A 37 29.77 1.67 12.67
C ARG A 37 29.65 2.80 13.70
N GLY A 38 30.57 3.76 13.65
CA GLY A 38 30.45 5.00 14.44
C GLY A 38 29.31 5.91 13.95
N PRO A 39 28.95 6.98 14.70
CA PRO A 39 27.80 7.85 14.40
C PRO A 39 27.79 8.51 13.01
N ALA A 40 28.95 8.71 12.38
CA ALA A 40 29.02 9.18 10.99
C ALA A 40 28.74 8.06 9.98
N GLY A 41 29.11 6.82 10.30
CA GLY A 41 29.03 5.66 9.42
C GLY A 41 27.64 5.03 9.37
N VAL A 42 26.83 5.15 10.43
CA VAL A 42 25.44 4.65 10.44
C VAL A 42 24.56 5.30 9.36
N LYS A 43 24.84 6.56 8.99
CA LYS A 43 24.19 7.26 7.88
C LYS A 43 24.44 6.63 6.49
N ARG A 44 25.38 5.68 6.41
CA ARG A 44 25.73 4.94 5.19
C ARG A 44 25.26 3.49 5.23
N THR A 45 24.33 3.19 6.13
CA THR A 45 23.69 1.89 6.29
C THR A 45 22.18 2.10 6.22
N GLY A 46 21.48 1.24 5.48
CA GLY A 46 20.02 1.21 5.45
C GLY A 46 19.53 -0.21 5.74
N LEU A 47 18.32 -0.31 6.29
CA LEU A 47 17.63 -1.56 6.52
C LEU A 47 16.33 -1.57 5.71
N PHE A 48 16.17 -2.59 4.87
CA PHE A 48 14.98 -2.78 4.05
C PHE A 48 14.18 -3.98 4.53
N ILE A 49 12.88 -3.79 4.78
CA ILE A 49 11.94 -4.81 5.22
C ILE A 49 11.03 -5.17 4.05
N GLY A 50 11.33 -6.30 3.42
CA GLY A 50 10.49 -6.89 2.38
C GLY A 50 9.45 -7.86 2.94
N GLY A 51 9.01 -8.80 2.11
CA GLY A 51 8.04 -9.83 2.49
C GLY A 51 6.70 -9.67 1.78
N ARG A 52 5.65 -10.30 2.31
CA ARG A 52 4.30 -10.28 1.71
C ARG A 52 3.20 -9.80 2.66
N ASP A 53 3.46 -9.89 3.96
CA ASP A 53 2.51 -9.54 4.99
C ASP A 53 2.76 -8.09 5.43
N ILE A 54 1.77 -7.24 5.19
CA ILE A 54 1.85 -5.81 5.54
C ILE A 54 1.90 -5.61 7.05
N GLY A 55 1.04 -6.29 7.80
CA GLY A 55 0.97 -6.15 9.25
C GLY A 55 2.31 -6.51 9.89
N LEU A 56 2.88 -7.64 9.49
CA LEU A 56 4.19 -8.08 9.96
C LEU A 56 5.30 -7.10 9.55
N ALA A 57 5.30 -6.59 8.31
CA ALA A 57 6.31 -5.65 7.86
C ALA A 57 6.29 -4.33 8.68
N ILE A 58 5.09 -3.84 9.03
CA ILE A 58 4.92 -2.67 9.90
C ILE A 58 5.40 -2.99 11.32
N ASP A 59 5.06 -4.15 11.86
CA ASP A 59 5.50 -4.55 13.20
C ASP A 59 7.04 -4.67 13.25
N MET A 60 7.66 -5.18 12.18
CA MET A 60 9.12 -5.23 12.03
C MET A 60 9.73 -3.83 11.90
N LEU A 61 9.10 -2.91 11.17
CA LEU A 61 9.55 -1.52 11.06
C LEU A 61 9.58 -0.85 12.45
N ASN A 62 8.49 -0.99 13.21
CA ASN A 62 8.40 -0.47 14.57
C ASN A 62 9.46 -1.10 15.50
N ALA A 63 9.72 -2.40 15.36
CA ALA A 63 10.74 -3.09 16.16
C ALA A 63 12.16 -2.59 15.81
N ALA A 64 12.45 -2.34 14.54
CA ALA A 64 13.71 -1.75 14.11
C ALA A 64 13.88 -0.33 14.67
N GLU A 65 12.84 0.50 14.61
CA GLU A 65 12.85 1.85 15.20
C GLU A 65 13.15 1.83 16.71
N GLN A 66 12.50 0.93 17.46
CA GLN A 66 12.72 0.78 18.90
C GLN A 66 14.11 0.25 19.28
N ALA A 67 14.80 -0.43 18.35
CA ALA A 67 16.13 -0.95 18.57
C ALA A 67 17.23 0.11 18.44
N MET A 68 16.92 1.27 17.87
CA MET A 68 17.86 2.38 17.66
C MET A 68 17.88 3.34 18.84
N VAL A 69 19.04 3.95 19.10
CA VAL A 69 19.22 4.92 20.19
C VAL A 69 20.13 6.04 19.71
N PRO A 70 19.76 7.33 19.82
CA PRO A 70 20.63 8.42 19.39
C PRO A 70 22.02 8.38 20.04
N PRO A 71 23.11 8.66 19.30
CA PRO A 71 23.17 9.05 17.88
C PRO A 71 23.30 7.87 16.89
N PHE A 72 23.02 6.65 17.33
CA PHE A 72 23.19 5.42 16.57
C PHE A 72 21.86 5.01 15.92
N GLU A 73 21.61 5.58 14.74
CA GLU A 73 20.37 5.40 13.98
C GLU A 73 20.70 5.18 12.49
N ILE A 74 19.96 4.29 11.84
CA ILE A 74 20.04 4.00 10.41
C ILE A 74 18.70 4.31 9.74
N SER A 75 18.70 4.52 8.43
CA SER A 75 17.44 4.63 7.68
C SER A 75 16.79 3.26 7.55
N VAL A 76 15.50 3.16 7.89
CA VAL A 76 14.71 1.94 7.76
C VAL A 76 13.55 2.18 6.80
N PHE A 77 13.33 1.25 5.88
CA PHE A 77 12.25 1.32 4.91
C PHE A 77 11.57 -0.04 4.77
N ALA A 78 10.24 -0.07 4.76
CA ALA A 78 9.46 -1.28 4.55
C ALA A 78 8.68 -1.18 3.23
N ASP A 79 8.67 -2.23 2.43
CA ASP A 79 7.86 -2.29 1.21
C ASP A 79 7.50 -3.75 0.84
N PRO A 80 6.60 -4.39 1.60
CA PRO A 80 6.27 -5.80 1.39
C PRO A 80 5.65 -5.99 0.01
N SER A 81 6.37 -6.69 -0.87
CA SER A 81 5.97 -6.99 -2.25
C SER A 81 5.67 -5.73 -3.10
N GLY A 82 6.34 -4.61 -2.81
CA GLY A 82 6.11 -3.36 -3.53
C GLY A 82 4.80 -2.65 -3.17
N ALA A 83 4.11 -3.07 -2.10
CA ALA A 83 2.77 -2.60 -1.80
C ALA A 83 2.71 -1.09 -1.47
N PHE A 84 3.67 -0.58 -0.71
CA PHE A 84 3.64 0.80 -0.24
C PHE A 84 4.07 1.76 -1.34
N THR A 85 5.14 1.44 -2.07
CA THR A 85 5.60 2.25 -3.20
C THR A 85 4.56 2.30 -4.32
N THR A 86 3.95 1.15 -4.65
CA THR A 86 2.88 1.07 -5.67
C THR A 86 1.66 1.87 -5.24
N ALA A 87 1.21 1.72 -3.99
CA ALA A 87 0.06 2.46 -3.47
C ALA A 87 0.31 3.97 -3.45
N ALA A 88 1.48 4.42 -3.00
CA ALA A 88 1.84 5.84 -2.98
C ALA A 88 1.88 6.44 -4.40
N ALA A 89 2.49 5.73 -5.36
CA ALA A 89 2.50 6.15 -6.75
C ALA A 89 1.08 6.20 -7.35
N LEU A 90 0.25 5.18 -7.07
CA LEU A 90 -1.12 5.12 -7.55
C LEU A 90 -1.96 6.29 -7.03
N VAL A 91 -1.95 6.52 -5.72
CA VAL A 91 -2.72 7.62 -5.09
C VAL A 91 -2.20 8.98 -5.59
N GLY A 92 -0.89 9.19 -5.66
CA GLY A 92 -0.32 10.44 -6.16
C GLY A 92 -0.65 10.73 -7.62
N CYS A 93 -0.65 9.71 -8.49
CA CYS A 93 -1.10 9.84 -9.87
C CYS A 93 -2.59 10.21 -9.95
N VAL A 94 -3.44 9.54 -9.16
CA VAL A 94 -4.88 9.83 -9.13
C VAL A 94 -5.18 11.22 -8.59
N GLU A 95 -4.52 11.63 -7.51
CA GLU A 95 -4.62 12.98 -6.94
C GLU A 95 -4.24 14.05 -7.97
N LYS A 96 -3.11 13.86 -8.66
CA LYS A 96 -2.66 14.76 -9.72
C LYS A 96 -3.70 14.89 -10.84
N GLU A 97 -4.26 13.78 -11.31
CA GLU A 97 -5.29 13.79 -12.36
C GLU A 97 -6.59 14.44 -11.88
N LEU A 98 -6.98 14.19 -10.63
CA LEU A 98 -8.15 14.78 -10.01
C LEU A 98 -8.00 16.31 -9.92
N LYS A 99 -6.82 16.77 -9.51
CA LYS A 99 -6.49 18.20 -9.46
C LYS A 99 -6.46 18.84 -10.83
N THR A 100 -5.79 18.20 -11.78
CA THR A 100 -5.53 18.78 -13.11
C THR A 100 -6.79 18.81 -13.97
N LYS A 101 -7.63 17.76 -13.92
CA LYS A 101 -8.80 17.64 -14.79
C LYS A 101 -10.09 18.17 -14.17
N HIS A 102 -10.19 18.15 -12.85
CA HIS A 102 -11.44 18.50 -12.15
C HIS A 102 -11.27 19.63 -11.13
N ASN A 103 -10.04 20.08 -10.86
CA ASN A 103 -9.73 21.05 -9.80
C ASN A 103 -10.26 20.61 -8.42
N LEU A 104 -10.22 19.31 -8.15
CA LEU A 104 -10.63 18.67 -6.91
C LEU A 104 -9.42 18.03 -6.22
N ASP A 105 -9.52 17.84 -4.91
CA ASP A 105 -8.56 17.09 -4.09
C ASP A 105 -9.23 15.78 -3.61
N LEU A 106 -8.47 14.87 -3.00
CA LEU A 106 -9.01 13.58 -2.51
C LEU A 106 -10.04 13.73 -1.39
N LYS A 107 -10.00 14.85 -0.66
CA LYS A 107 -10.85 15.11 0.49
C LYS A 107 -12.34 15.02 0.14
N ASN A 108 -13.07 14.21 0.92
CA ASN A 108 -14.49 13.88 0.76
C ASN A 108 -14.86 13.15 -0.54
N ALA A 109 -13.89 12.76 -1.38
CA ALA A 109 -14.17 11.97 -2.57
C ALA A 109 -14.52 10.53 -2.18
N LYS A 110 -15.55 9.95 -2.81
CA LYS A 110 -15.88 8.53 -2.62
C LYS A 110 -14.92 7.66 -3.42
N ALA A 111 -14.03 6.95 -2.73
CA ALA A 111 -12.99 6.13 -3.33
C ALA A 111 -13.26 4.63 -3.12
N LEU A 112 -13.38 3.88 -4.23
CA LEU A 112 -13.52 2.43 -4.20
C LEU A 112 -12.21 1.75 -4.56
N VAL A 113 -11.74 0.84 -3.71
CA VAL A 113 -10.49 0.10 -3.93
C VAL A 113 -10.81 -1.36 -4.21
N PHE A 114 -10.84 -1.74 -5.49
CA PHE A 114 -10.99 -3.13 -5.90
C PHE A 114 -9.69 -3.92 -5.78
N GLY A 115 -9.81 -5.18 -5.36
CA GLY A 115 -8.65 -5.92 -4.85
C GLY A 115 -8.19 -5.38 -3.49
N GLY A 116 -9.09 -4.68 -2.78
CA GLY A 116 -8.79 -3.90 -1.58
C GLY A 116 -8.29 -4.70 -0.39
N THR A 117 -8.41 -6.02 -0.42
CA THR A 117 -7.91 -6.94 0.61
C THR A 117 -6.51 -7.45 0.33
N GLY A 118 -5.94 -7.15 -0.84
CA GLY A 118 -4.54 -7.41 -1.16
C GLY A 118 -3.61 -6.32 -0.60
N PRO A 119 -2.29 -6.58 -0.56
CA PRO A 119 -1.32 -5.65 0.01
C PRO A 119 -1.40 -4.22 -0.58
N VAL A 120 -1.33 -4.10 -1.91
CA VAL A 120 -1.43 -2.81 -2.60
C VAL A 120 -2.78 -2.14 -2.30
N GLY A 121 -3.88 -2.91 -2.29
CA GLY A 121 -5.22 -2.40 -2.03
C GLY A 121 -5.38 -1.82 -0.63
N ILE A 122 -4.89 -2.52 0.40
CA ILE A 122 -4.91 -2.04 1.78
C ILE A 122 -4.12 -0.74 1.90
N ALA A 123 -2.87 -0.71 1.40
CA ALA A 123 -2.02 0.46 1.45
C ALA A 123 -2.62 1.65 0.69
N THR A 124 -3.18 1.42 -0.50
CA THR A 124 -3.91 2.44 -1.29
C THR A 124 -5.08 2.99 -0.50
N GLY A 125 -5.84 2.11 0.14
CA GLY A 125 -6.98 2.49 0.96
C GLY A 125 -6.58 3.40 2.11
N VAL A 126 -5.55 2.99 2.87
CA VAL A 126 -5.01 3.76 4.00
C VAL A 126 -4.55 5.13 3.55
N ILE A 127 -3.70 5.23 2.52
CA ILE A 127 -3.17 6.51 2.03
C ILE A 127 -4.31 7.42 1.57
N ALA A 128 -5.22 6.94 0.72
CA ALA A 128 -6.35 7.75 0.24
C ALA A 128 -7.25 8.22 1.39
N SER A 129 -7.47 7.38 2.41
CA SER A 129 -8.27 7.74 3.58
C SER A 129 -7.60 8.79 4.45
N LEU A 130 -6.28 8.74 4.60
CA LEU A 130 -5.51 9.76 5.35
C LEU A 130 -5.54 11.12 4.64
N GLU A 131 -5.62 11.15 3.32
CA GLU A 131 -5.87 12.36 2.51
C GLU A 131 -7.34 12.82 2.53
N GLY A 132 -8.18 12.14 3.32
CA GLY A 132 -9.56 12.55 3.59
C GLY A 132 -10.60 11.98 2.63
N ALA A 133 -10.25 11.03 1.76
CA ALA A 133 -11.23 10.33 0.93
C ALA A 133 -12.13 9.40 1.79
N GLU A 134 -13.38 9.24 1.37
CA GLU A 134 -14.28 8.21 1.89
C GLU A 134 -13.96 6.88 1.22
N THR A 135 -13.05 6.12 1.84
CA THR A 135 -12.45 4.96 1.19
C THR A 135 -13.11 3.65 1.58
N ILE A 136 -13.46 2.85 0.56
CA ILE A 136 -14.10 1.54 0.73
C ILE A 136 -13.21 0.47 0.08
N LEU A 137 -12.74 -0.49 0.89
CA LEU A 137 -12.04 -1.68 0.43
C LEU A 137 -13.07 -2.67 -0.13
N ILE A 138 -12.90 -3.06 -1.39
CA ILE A 138 -13.77 -4.01 -2.07
C ILE A 138 -13.06 -5.36 -2.20
N ASP A 139 -13.58 -6.35 -1.47
CA ASP A 139 -13.22 -7.75 -1.68
C ASP A 139 -14.07 -8.37 -2.80
N HIS A 140 -13.54 -9.39 -3.48
CA HIS A 140 -14.30 -10.08 -4.52
C HIS A 140 -15.45 -10.94 -3.96
N LEU A 141 -15.30 -11.48 -2.74
CA LEU A 141 -16.21 -12.50 -2.21
C LEU A 141 -16.79 -12.13 -0.84
N SER A 142 -15.98 -11.56 0.05
CA SER A 142 -16.29 -11.46 1.49
C SER A 142 -16.26 -10.02 2.00
N ALA A 143 -17.44 -9.44 2.21
CA ALA A 143 -17.57 -8.14 2.86
C ALA A 143 -17.07 -8.17 4.31
N GLU A 144 -17.18 -9.32 4.99
CA GLU A 144 -16.66 -9.51 6.35
C GLU A 144 -15.14 -9.36 6.38
N THR A 145 -14.43 -10.06 5.47
CA THR A 145 -12.97 -9.95 5.34
C THR A 145 -12.52 -8.53 5.04
N ALA A 146 -13.20 -7.84 4.12
CA ALA A 146 -12.92 -6.43 3.85
C ALA A 146 -13.13 -5.53 5.09
N ASN A 147 -14.20 -5.77 5.85
CA ASN A 147 -14.52 -4.97 7.04
C ASN A 147 -13.54 -5.22 8.19
N ASP A 148 -13.10 -6.46 8.39
CA ASP A 148 -12.14 -6.77 9.44
C ASP A 148 -10.76 -6.18 9.15
N LEU A 149 -10.31 -6.23 7.88
CA LEU A 149 -9.11 -5.52 7.45
C LEU A 149 -9.28 -4.01 7.60
N ALA A 150 -10.42 -3.43 7.19
CA ALA A 150 -10.69 -2.01 7.39
C ALA A 150 -10.59 -1.61 8.87
N LYS A 151 -11.18 -2.38 9.80
CA LYS A 151 -11.08 -2.13 11.25
C LYS A 151 -9.64 -2.23 11.75
N GLU A 152 -8.90 -3.26 11.32
CA GLU A 152 -7.51 -3.45 11.72
C GLU A 152 -6.65 -2.25 11.30
N TYR A 153 -6.72 -1.85 10.04
CA TYR A 153 -5.87 -0.79 9.50
C TYR A 153 -6.31 0.60 9.94
N ASN A 154 -7.60 0.81 10.22
CA ASN A 154 -8.08 2.00 10.93
C ASN A 154 -7.43 2.14 12.31
N ARG A 155 -7.33 1.03 13.07
CA ARG A 155 -6.66 1.05 14.38
C ARG A 155 -5.16 1.31 14.26
N ARG A 156 -4.48 0.69 13.28
CA ARG A 156 -3.03 0.84 13.08
C ARG A 156 -2.63 2.24 12.61
N PHE A 157 -3.40 2.84 11.71
CA PHE A 157 -3.00 4.06 11.00
C PHE A 157 -3.87 5.29 11.28
N LYS A 158 -4.92 5.17 12.10
CA LYS A 158 -5.93 6.23 12.30
C LYS A 158 -6.64 6.64 11.00
N SER A 159 -6.75 5.71 10.05
CA SER A 159 -7.56 5.87 8.84
C SER A 159 -9.06 5.68 9.12
N ASN A 160 -9.88 5.91 8.10
CA ASN A 160 -11.34 5.75 8.11
C ASN A 160 -11.84 4.92 6.91
N LEU A 161 -11.45 3.65 6.90
CA LEU A 161 -11.81 2.65 5.89
C LEU A 161 -13.14 1.98 6.23
N LYS A 162 -13.88 1.61 5.18
CA LYS A 162 -15.02 0.68 5.24
C LYS A 162 -14.75 -0.53 4.36
N GLY A 163 -15.42 -1.65 4.63
CA GLY A 163 -15.35 -2.85 3.79
C GLY A 163 -16.66 -3.14 3.07
N ALA A 164 -16.57 -3.59 1.83
CA ALA A 164 -17.68 -4.14 1.06
C ALA A 164 -17.19 -5.29 0.16
N SER A 165 -18.11 -5.96 -0.54
CA SER A 165 -17.75 -6.94 -1.56
C SER A 165 -18.57 -6.78 -2.83
N ALA A 166 -17.99 -7.24 -3.94
CA ALA A 166 -18.68 -7.42 -5.20
C ALA A 166 -18.10 -8.59 -6.00
N SER A 167 -18.93 -9.60 -6.22
CA SER A 167 -18.58 -10.81 -6.95
C SER A 167 -19.10 -10.82 -8.38
N SER A 168 -20.17 -10.08 -8.68
CA SER A 168 -20.76 -9.98 -10.03
C SER A 168 -20.61 -8.59 -10.66
N ASP A 169 -20.79 -8.52 -11.97
CA ASP A 169 -20.74 -7.26 -12.71
C ASP A 169 -21.89 -6.32 -12.34
N GLU A 170 -23.07 -6.85 -12.00
CA GLU A 170 -24.23 -6.09 -11.52
C GLU A 170 -23.91 -5.43 -10.18
N GLN A 171 -23.35 -6.18 -9.23
CA GLN A 171 -22.94 -5.62 -7.93
C GLN A 171 -21.86 -4.56 -8.09
N LYS A 172 -20.87 -4.79 -8.97
CA LYS A 172 -19.86 -3.78 -9.29
C LYS A 172 -20.52 -2.53 -9.88
N ALA A 173 -21.45 -2.68 -10.82
CA ALA A 173 -22.14 -1.58 -11.47
C ALA A 173 -22.94 -0.72 -10.49
N GLU A 174 -23.62 -1.36 -9.52
CA GLU A 174 -24.31 -0.67 -8.43
C GLU A 174 -23.34 0.11 -7.54
N LEU A 175 -22.23 -0.51 -7.12
CA LEU A 175 -21.25 0.12 -6.24
C LEU A 175 -20.57 1.34 -6.86
N ILE A 176 -20.19 1.27 -8.15
CA ILE A 176 -19.45 2.34 -8.82
C ILE A 176 -20.32 3.52 -9.26
N ALA A 177 -21.65 3.39 -9.18
CA ALA A 177 -22.58 4.34 -9.79
C ALA A 177 -22.36 5.79 -9.32
N ASP A 178 -22.05 5.96 -8.03
CA ASP A 178 -21.80 7.22 -7.34
C ASP A 178 -20.34 7.38 -6.87
N ALA A 179 -19.41 6.56 -7.35
CA ALA A 179 -18.00 6.68 -7.00
C ALA A 179 -17.33 7.83 -7.76
N ASP A 180 -16.57 8.67 -7.04
CA ASP A 180 -15.72 9.71 -7.65
C ASP A 180 -14.42 9.13 -8.17
N ILE A 181 -13.88 8.14 -7.45
CA ILE A 181 -12.56 7.56 -7.68
C ILE A 181 -12.65 6.04 -7.62
N ILE A 182 -11.99 5.38 -8.55
CA ILE A 182 -11.84 3.92 -8.56
C ILE A 182 -10.35 3.57 -8.63
N PHE A 183 -9.90 2.75 -7.69
CA PHE A 183 -8.58 2.13 -7.68
C PHE A 183 -8.71 0.64 -7.97
N CYS A 184 -8.03 0.16 -9.01
CA CYS A 184 -7.94 -1.26 -9.37
C CYS A 184 -6.57 -1.79 -8.94
N THR A 185 -6.56 -2.64 -7.89
CA THR A 185 -5.35 -3.18 -7.27
C THR A 185 -5.34 -4.71 -7.23
N ALA A 186 -6.13 -5.34 -8.10
CA ALA A 186 -6.22 -6.78 -8.20
C ALA A 186 -4.92 -7.42 -8.72
N LYS A 187 -4.84 -8.75 -8.60
CA LYS A 187 -3.73 -9.55 -9.11
C LYS A 187 -3.54 -9.34 -10.62
N ALA A 188 -2.31 -9.53 -11.08
CA ALA A 188 -1.95 -9.44 -12.48
C ALA A 188 -2.86 -10.31 -13.38
N GLY A 189 -3.24 -9.77 -14.54
CA GLY A 189 -4.08 -10.46 -15.53
C GLY A 189 -5.57 -10.54 -15.18
N ILE A 190 -6.03 -9.87 -14.12
CA ILE A 190 -7.45 -9.86 -13.75
C ILE A 190 -8.10 -8.55 -14.22
N GLN A 191 -9.09 -8.65 -15.10
CA GLN A 191 -9.98 -7.53 -15.41
C GLN A 191 -11.02 -7.39 -14.30
N VAL A 192 -10.88 -6.36 -13.47
CA VAL A 192 -11.82 -6.07 -12.39
C VAL A 192 -13.11 -5.44 -12.93
N ILE A 193 -12.97 -4.41 -13.76
CA ILE A 193 -14.05 -3.60 -14.30
C ILE A 193 -13.96 -3.65 -15.83
N ASN A 194 -14.95 -4.27 -16.47
CA ASN A 194 -15.07 -4.23 -17.92
C ASN A 194 -15.81 -2.96 -18.38
N GLY A 195 -15.82 -2.71 -19.70
CA GLY A 195 -16.45 -1.51 -20.25
C GLY A 195 -17.97 -1.39 -19.98
N LYS A 196 -18.68 -2.53 -19.86
CA LYS A 196 -20.12 -2.51 -19.53
C LYS A 196 -20.34 -2.03 -18.10
N VAL A 197 -19.60 -2.57 -17.14
CA VAL A 197 -19.62 -2.14 -15.74
C VAL A 197 -19.23 -0.67 -15.67
N LEU A 198 -18.10 -0.26 -16.25
CA LEU A 198 -17.59 1.11 -16.22
C LEU A 198 -18.62 2.14 -16.72
N SER A 199 -19.45 1.79 -17.72
CA SER A 199 -20.50 2.67 -18.23
C SER A 199 -21.56 3.08 -17.20
N HIS A 200 -21.63 2.38 -16.07
CA HIS A 200 -22.54 2.69 -14.95
C HIS A 200 -21.96 3.72 -13.97
N ALA A 201 -20.64 4.00 -14.00
CA ALA A 201 -20.04 4.98 -13.10
C ALA A 201 -20.38 6.41 -13.54
N LYS A 202 -21.46 6.98 -12.98
CA LYS A 202 -21.99 8.29 -13.41
C LYS A 202 -21.27 9.48 -12.78
N ALA A 203 -20.66 9.29 -11.61
CA ALA A 203 -19.93 10.33 -10.90
C ALA A 203 -18.41 10.32 -11.16
N LEU A 204 -17.89 9.25 -11.77
CA LEU A 204 -16.45 8.96 -11.86
C LEU A 204 -15.65 10.12 -12.46
N LYS A 205 -14.60 10.51 -11.74
CA LYS A 205 -13.64 11.55 -12.12
C LYS A 205 -12.34 10.96 -12.61
N VAL A 206 -11.81 9.98 -11.88
CA VAL A 206 -10.52 9.34 -12.16
C VAL A 206 -10.59 7.86 -11.80
N ALA A 207 -10.04 7.00 -12.66
CA ALA A 207 -9.75 5.62 -12.34
C ALA A 207 -8.23 5.38 -12.46
N GLY A 208 -7.64 4.70 -11.48
CA GLY A 208 -6.26 4.25 -11.51
C GLY A 208 -6.19 2.72 -11.49
N ASP A 209 -5.40 2.14 -12.39
CA ASP A 209 -5.21 0.68 -12.50
C ASP A 209 -3.71 0.37 -12.49
N VAL A 210 -3.28 -0.50 -11.58
CA VAL A 210 -1.87 -0.92 -11.44
C VAL A 210 -1.58 -2.23 -12.16
N ASN A 211 -2.59 -2.89 -12.75
CA ASN A 211 -2.37 -4.13 -13.47
C ASN A 211 -1.65 -3.85 -14.81
N ALA A 212 -0.37 -4.22 -14.87
CA ALA A 212 0.45 -4.11 -16.07
C ALA A 212 0.33 -5.32 -17.02
N VAL A 213 -0.41 -6.37 -16.63
CA VAL A 213 -0.55 -7.61 -17.40
C VAL A 213 -1.95 -7.64 -18.04
N PRO A 214 -2.04 -7.71 -19.39
CA PRO A 214 -3.31 -7.85 -20.08
C PRO A 214 -4.13 -9.02 -19.51
N PRO A 215 -5.47 -8.87 -19.39
CA PRO A 215 -6.35 -9.99 -19.16
C PRO A 215 -6.40 -10.95 -20.36
#